data_AF-C0W422-F1
#
_entry.id   AF-C0W422-F1
#
_cell.length_a   1.000
_cell.length_b   1.000
_cell.length_c   1.000
_cell.angle_alpha   90.00
_cell.angle_beta   90.00
_cell.angle_gamma   90.00
#
_symmetry.space_group_name_H-M   'P 1'
#
loop_
_entity.id
_entity.type
_entity.pdbx_description
1 polymer ?
#
loop_
_entity_poly.entity_id
_entity_poly.type
_entity_poly.pdbx_seq_one_letter_code
_entity_poly.pdbx_strand_id
1 'polypeptide(L)'
;MLKGFRDFIAQGNVIDLAVAVIIGGAFAPIVEALTKVLLNIIGALVGSPNFNSVGQFSINGSDPIQPGTIITAGINFLLVAAAIYFCVVLPMNKLKERTRKAQEIEAADEVPAPSETELLVQIRDLLADKK
;
A
#
# COMPACT_ATOMS: atom_id res chain seq x y z
N MET A 1 -16.75 -30.70 -9.70
CA MET A 1 -16.58 -29.31 -10.17
C MET A 1 -16.96 -28.30 -9.08
N LEU A 2 -18.25 -28.11 -8.75
CA LEU A 2 -18.68 -27.13 -7.73
C LEU A 2 -18.05 -27.35 -6.33
N LYS A 3 -17.93 -28.60 -5.88
CA LYS A 3 -17.32 -28.92 -4.58
C LYS A 3 -15.83 -28.55 -4.55
N GLY A 4 -15.07 -28.94 -5.59
CA GLY A 4 -13.66 -28.58 -5.73
C GLY A 4 -13.41 -27.07 -5.91
N PHE A 5 -14.33 -26.34 -6.54
CA PHE A 5 -14.27 -24.88 -6.63
C PHE A 5 -14.51 -24.21 -5.26
N ARG A 6 -15.47 -24.71 -4.48
CA ARG A 6 -15.70 -24.26 -3.10
C ARG A 6 -14.48 -24.54 -2.21
N ASP A 7 -13.89 -25.72 -2.33
CA ASP A 7 -12.71 -26.12 -1.55
C ASP A 7 -11.48 -25.28 -1.92
N PHE A 8 -11.35 -24.88 -3.19
CA PHE A 8 -10.30 -23.97 -3.66
C PHE A 8 -10.47 -22.52 -3.15
N ILE A 9 -11.69 -21.98 -3.18
CA ILE A 9 -11.97 -20.65 -2.60
C ILE A 9 -11.82 -20.67 -1.08
N ALA A 10 -12.19 -21.76 -0.42
CA ALA A 10 -12.03 -21.90 1.04
C ALA A 10 -10.57 -21.89 1.50
N GLN A 11 -9.62 -22.04 0.57
CA GLN A 11 -8.21 -21.82 0.83
C GLN A 11 -7.97 -20.31 1.02
N GLY A 12 -8.07 -19.84 2.27
CA GLY A 12 -8.18 -18.41 2.64
C GLY A 12 -7.21 -17.43 1.95
N ASN A 13 -6.02 -17.89 1.56
CA ASN A 13 -5.07 -17.12 0.74
C ASN A 13 -5.65 -16.60 -0.59
N VAL A 14 -6.58 -17.33 -1.22
CA VAL A 14 -7.22 -16.93 -2.48
C VAL A 14 -8.25 -15.82 -2.26
N ILE A 15 -9.01 -15.88 -1.15
CA ILE A 15 -10.00 -14.87 -0.80
C ILE A 15 -9.30 -13.55 -0.47
N ASP A 16 -8.26 -13.58 0.36
CA ASP A 16 -7.53 -12.37 0.76
C ASP A 16 -6.88 -11.69 -0.45
N LEU A 17 -6.31 -12.47 -1.36
CA LEU A 17 -5.72 -11.96 -2.60
C LEU A 17 -6.80 -11.38 -3.53
N ALA A 18 -7.95 -12.06 -3.68
CA ALA A 18 -9.05 -11.56 -4.50
C ALA A 18 -9.60 -10.23 -3.96
N VAL A 19 -9.78 -10.12 -2.64
CA VAL A 19 -10.22 -8.89 -1.98
C VAL A 19 -9.19 -7.77 -2.19
N ALA A 20 -7.89 -8.06 -2.02
CA ALA A 20 -6.84 -7.07 -2.24
C ALA A 20 -6.85 -6.50 -3.68
N VAL A 21 -7.01 -7.36 -4.69
CA VAL A 21 -7.06 -6.94 -6.10
C VAL A 21 -8.31 -6.10 -6.40
N ILE A 22 -9.48 -6.53 -5.90
CA ILE A 22 -10.75 -5.81 -6.11
C ILE A 22 -10.70 -4.43 -5.46
N ILE A 23 -10.23 -4.34 -4.21
CA ILE A 23 -10.10 -3.08 -3.48
C ILE A 23 -9.06 -2.17 -4.18
N GLY A 24 -7.92 -2.73 -4.60
CA GLY A 24 -6.89 -1.98 -5.33
C GLY A 24 -7.44 -1.37 -6.63
N GLY A 25 -8.19 -2.15 -7.41
CA GLY A 25 -8.83 -1.68 -8.64
C GLY A 25 -9.91 -0.62 -8.39
N ALA A 26 -10.69 -0.76 -7.32
CA ALA A 26 -11.74 0.20 -6.96
C ALA A 26 -11.17 1.53 -6.42
N PHE A 27 -9.98 1.52 -5.82
CA PHE A 27 -9.37 2.71 -5.23
C PHE A 27 -8.61 3.56 -6.26
N ALA A 28 -8.08 2.95 -7.33
CA ALA A 28 -7.30 3.67 -8.35
C ALA A 28 -8.02 4.89 -8.95
N PRO A 29 -9.32 4.84 -9.31
CA PRO A 29 -10.05 6.01 -9.83
C PRO A 29 -10.16 7.17 -8.82
N ILE A 30 -10.25 6.86 -7.52
CA ILE A 30 -10.33 7.88 -6.45
C ILE A 30 -9.02 8.66 -6.39
N VAL A 31 -7.89 7.94 -6.42
CA VAL A 31 -6.56 8.57 -6.42
C VAL A 31 -6.36 9.38 -7.70
N GLU A 32 -6.77 8.86 -8.86
CA GLU A 32 -6.68 9.59 -10.13
C GLU A 32 -7.50 10.89 -10.12
N ALA A 33 -8.71 10.86 -9.52
CA ALA A 33 -9.52 12.07 -9.37
C ALA A 33 -8.82 13.12 -8.50
N LEU A 34 -8.22 12.69 -7.38
CA LEU A 34 -7.46 13.56 -6.49
C LEU A 34 -6.22 14.15 -7.17
N THR A 35 -5.44 13.34 -7.91
CA THR A 35 -4.25 13.84 -8.60
C THR A 35 -4.59 14.76 -9.76
N LYS A 36 -5.70 14.53 -10.47
CA LYS A 36 -6.22 15.47 -11.47
C LYS A 36 -6.53 16.84 -10.87
N VAL A 37 -7.18 16.89 -9.71
CA VAL A 37 -7.43 18.17 -9.02
C VAL A 37 -6.13 18.86 -8.64
N LEU A 38 -5.16 18.12 -8.10
CA LEU A 38 -3.83 18.66 -7.75
C LEU A 38 -3.08 19.18 -8.99
N LEU A 39 -3.08 18.43 -10.10
CA LEU A 39 -2.46 18.85 -11.36
C LEU A 39 -3.11 20.11 -11.93
N ASN A 40 -4.43 20.25 -11.82
CA ASN A 40 -5.13 21.46 -12.26
C ASN A 40 -4.73 22.69 -11.42
N ILE A 41 -4.59 22.53 -10.10
CA ILE A 41 -4.15 23.61 -9.20
C ILE A 41 -2.69 23.98 -9.49
N ILE A 42 -1.81 22.99 -9.61
CA ILE A 42 -0.39 23.20 -9.95
C ILE A 42 -0.28 23.83 -11.34
N GLY A 43 -1.08 23.38 -12.30
CA GLY A 43 -1.13 23.91 -13.66
C GLY A 43 -1.61 25.36 -13.71
N ALA A 44 -2.57 25.74 -12.86
CA ALA A 44 -3.02 27.12 -12.73
C ALA A 44 -1.93 28.04 -12.15
N LEU A 45 -1.02 27.52 -11.31
CA LEU A 45 0.11 28.26 -10.74
C LEU A 45 1.32 28.35 -11.69
N VAL A 46 1.61 27.27 -12.41
CA VAL A 46 2.82 27.14 -13.27
C VAL A 46 2.54 27.57 -14.72
N GLY A 47 1.27 27.77 -15.09
CA GLY A 47 0.85 28.24 -16.41
C GLY A 47 0.65 27.12 -17.44
N SER A 48 0.95 25.86 -17.10
CA SER A 48 0.58 24.70 -17.93
C SER A 48 0.24 23.48 -17.06
N PRO A 49 -0.93 22.84 -17.27
CA PRO A 49 -1.32 21.62 -16.57
C PRO A 49 -0.60 20.36 -17.07
N ASN A 50 0.14 20.45 -18.18
CA ASN A 50 0.94 19.36 -18.72
C ASN A 50 2.21 19.87 -19.41
N PHE A 51 3.20 19.00 -19.54
CA PHE A 51 4.47 19.29 -20.22
C PHE A 51 4.52 18.66 -21.61
N ASN A 52 3.37 18.30 -22.18
CA ASN A 52 3.29 17.51 -23.42
C ASN A 52 3.90 18.24 -24.63
N SER A 53 3.82 19.56 -24.65
CA SER A 53 4.38 20.41 -25.71
C SER A 53 5.90 20.60 -25.62
N VAL A 54 6.53 20.16 -24.54
CA VAL A 54 7.99 20.27 -24.38
C VAL A 54 8.69 19.40 -25.42
N GLY A 55 9.46 20.03 -26.29
CA GLY A 55 10.22 19.35 -27.33
C GLY A 55 9.35 18.73 -28.43
N GLN A 56 8.13 19.24 -28.65
CA GLN A 56 7.26 18.75 -29.71
C GLN A 56 7.87 19.02 -31.10
N PHE A 57 7.95 17.98 -31.93
CA PHE A 57 8.34 18.09 -33.34
C PHE A 57 7.44 17.22 -34.21
N SER A 58 7.24 17.64 -35.46
CA SER A 58 6.51 16.86 -36.47
C SER A 58 7.46 16.57 -37.63
N ILE A 59 7.42 15.35 -38.15
CA ILE A 59 8.16 14.93 -39.34
C ILE A 59 7.13 14.72 -40.46
N ASN A 60 7.27 15.42 -41.59
CA ASN A 60 6.44 15.20 -42.79
C ASN A 60 4.91 15.30 -42.59
N GLY A 61 4.42 16.21 -41.74
CA GLY A 61 2.97 16.42 -41.58
C GLY A 61 2.23 15.27 -40.88
N SER A 62 2.98 14.38 -40.23
CA SER A 62 2.44 13.36 -39.32
C SER A 62 2.13 13.95 -37.94
N ASP A 63 1.39 13.19 -37.14
CA ASP A 63 1.03 13.57 -35.77
C ASP A 63 2.26 14.00 -34.97
N PRO A 64 2.17 15.08 -34.18
CA PRO A 64 3.33 15.59 -33.47
C PRO A 64 3.86 14.58 -32.46
N ILE A 65 5.16 14.31 -32.51
CA ILE A 65 5.84 13.51 -31.49
C ILE A 65 6.04 14.41 -30.27
N GLN A 66 5.47 14.00 -29.14
CA GLN A 66 5.45 14.75 -27.90
C GLN A 66 6.28 14.05 -26.82
N PRO A 67 7.62 14.19 -26.81
CA PRO A 67 8.47 13.57 -25.80
C PRO A 67 8.16 14.09 -24.38
N GLY A 68 7.63 15.31 -24.26
CA GLY A 68 7.17 15.90 -23.01
C GLY A 68 6.05 15.11 -22.30
N THR A 69 5.36 14.20 -22.99
CA THR A 69 4.39 13.29 -22.36
C THR A 69 5.02 12.37 -21.32
N ILE A 70 6.29 12.01 -21.47
CA ILE A 70 7.03 11.20 -20.49
C ILE A 70 7.23 11.98 -19.19
N ILE A 71 7.55 13.27 -19.30
CA ILE A 71 7.71 14.17 -18.14
C ILE A 71 6.36 14.32 -17.43
N THR A 72 5.29 14.57 -18.17
CA THR A 72 3.92 14.62 -17.63
C THR A 72 3.55 13.32 -16.92
N ALA A 73 3.85 12.16 -17.51
CA ALA A 73 3.59 10.86 -16.92
C ALA A 73 4.40 10.64 -15.63
N GLY A 74 5.67 11.04 -15.61
CA GLY A 74 6.54 10.95 -14.44
C GLY A 74 6.03 11.81 -13.28
N ILE A 75 5.62 13.05 -13.55
CA ILE A 75 5.04 13.94 -12.53
C ILE A 75 3.72 13.37 -12.01
N ASN A 76 2.85 12.88 -12.90
CA ASN A 76 1.59 12.26 -12.49
C ASN A 76 1.84 11.02 -11.61
N PHE A 77 2.79 10.16 -11.98
CA PHE A 77 3.19 9.01 -11.15
C PHE A 77 3.65 9.44 -9.76
N LEU A 78 4.47 10.49 -9.67
CA LEU A 78 4.98 10.99 -8.40
C LEU A 78 3.88 11.57 -7.52
N LEU A 79 2.89 12.25 -8.12
CA LEU A 79 1.69 12.74 -7.42
C LEU A 79 0.80 11.60 -6.93
N VAL A 80 0.56 10.57 -7.74
CA VAL A 80 -0.21 9.38 -7.34
C VAL A 80 0.50 8.67 -6.18
N ALA A 81 1.81 8.46 -6.28
CA ALA A 81 2.61 7.85 -5.23
C ALA A 81 2.56 8.69 -3.93
N ALA A 82 2.68 10.01 -4.02
CA ALA A 82 2.56 10.91 -2.88
C ALA A 82 1.16 10.85 -2.25
N ALA A 83 0.09 10.86 -3.07
CA ALA A 83 -1.28 10.76 -2.60
C ALA A 83 -1.52 9.44 -1.83
N ILE A 84 -1.10 8.30 -2.39
CA ILE A 84 -1.21 7.00 -1.71
C ILE A 84 -0.39 6.99 -0.42
N TYR A 85 0.82 7.53 -0.44
CA TYR A 85 1.67 7.58 0.74
C TYR A 85 1.03 8.40 1.87
N PHE A 86 0.58 9.62 1.58
CA PHE A 86 -0.01 10.51 2.59
C PHE A 86 -1.39 10.06 3.06
N CYS A 87 -2.25 9.57 2.16
CA CYS A 87 -3.63 9.20 2.50
C CYS A 87 -3.77 7.80 3.10
N VAL A 88 -2.88 6.85 2.74
CA VAL A 88 -3.01 5.44 3.15
C VAL A 88 -1.83 5.01 4.00
N VAL A 89 -0.61 5.15 3.50
CA VAL A 89 0.57 4.57 4.16
C VAL A 89 0.90 5.29 5.48
N LEU A 90 0.90 6.63 5.48
CA LEU A 90 1.21 7.44 6.66
C LEU A 90 0.23 7.23 7.82
N PRO A 91 -1.11 7.28 7.65
CA PRO A 91 -2.03 6.98 8.74
C PRO A 91 -1.95 5.52 9.18
N MET A 92 -1.78 4.58 8.25
CA MET A 92 -1.64 3.16 8.59
C MET A 92 -0.37 2.91 9.42
N ASN A 93 0.75 3.53 9.06
CA ASN A 93 1.99 3.44 9.82
C ASN A 93 1.86 4.08 11.20
N LYS A 94 1.21 5.25 11.31
CA LYS A 94 0.94 5.90 12.60
C LYS A 94 0.03 5.05 13.50
N LEU A 95 -1.01 4.43 12.94
CA LEU A 95 -1.90 3.57 13.70
C LEU A 95 -1.17 2.31 14.21
N LYS A 96 -0.39 1.66 13.34
CA LYS A 96 0.43 0.51 13.74
C LYS A 96 1.42 0.85 14.87
N GLU A 97 2.06 2.00 14.79
CA GLU A 97 2.97 2.46 15.85
C GLU A 97 2.23 2.70 17.18
N ARG A 98 1.01 3.25 17.13
CA ARG A 98 0.17 3.47 18.32
C ARG A 98 -0.32 2.16 18.93
N THR A 99 -0.75 1.19 18.12
CA THR A 99 -1.17 -0.12 18.61
C THR A 99 0.01 -0.91 19.17
N ARG A 100 1.19 -0.83 18.55
CA ARG A 100 2.40 -1.48 19.08
C ARG A 100 2.84 -0.86 20.41
N LYS A 101 2.82 0.47 20.52
CA LYS A 101 3.10 1.17 21.80
C LYS A 101 2.05 0.86 22.87
N ALA A 102 0.78 0.73 22.51
CA ALA A 102 -0.27 0.33 23.45
C ALA A 102 -0.05 -1.10 23.96
N GLN A 103 0.29 -2.03 23.06
CA GLN A 103 0.63 -3.41 23.41
C GLN A 103 1.92 -3.51 24.25
N GLU A 104 2.92 -2.66 24.00
CA GLU A 104 4.15 -2.59 24.81
C GLU A 104 3.89 -2.04 26.22
N ILE A 105 2.90 -1.14 26.39
CA ILE A 105 2.49 -0.61 27.70
C ILE A 105 1.66 -1.62 28.49
N GLU A 106 0.70 -2.30 27.84
CA GLU A 106 -0.07 -3.38 28.48
C GLU A 106 0.83 -4.58 28.86
N ALA A 107 1.81 -4.92 28.01
CA ALA A 107 2.80 -5.97 28.32
C ALA A 107 3.85 -5.59 29.38
N ALA A 108 3.92 -4.31 29.77
CA ALA A 108 4.77 -3.85 30.86
C ALA A 108 4.04 -3.87 32.22
N ASP A 109 2.71 -3.75 32.22
CA ASP A 109 1.84 -3.86 33.41
C ASP A 109 1.40 -5.31 33.69
N GLU A 110 1.28 -6.15 32.65
CA GLU A 110 1.09 -7.59 32.81
C GLU A 110 2.45 -8.30 32.86
N VAL A 111 2.72 -9.08 33.91
CA VAL A 111 3.87 -10.00 33.94
C VAL A 111 3.81 -10.82 32.65
N PRO A 112 4.81 -10.75 31.76
CA PRO A 112 4.70 -11.35 30.44
C PRO A 112 4.41 -12.83 30.59
N ALA A 113 3.34 -13.30 29.92
CA ALA A 113 3.09 -14.72 29.83
C ALA A 113 4.37 -15.39 29.29
N PRO A 114 4.87 -16.46 29.94
CA PRO A 114 6.13 -17.06 29.55
C PRO A 114 6.06 -17.46 28.08
N SER A 115 7.05 -17.02 27.32
CA SER A 115 7.23 -17.38 25.91
C SER A 115 7.25 -18.90 25.76
N GLU A 116 6.89 -19.41 24.57
CA GLU A 116 6.94 -20.85 24.30
C GLU A 116 8.30 -21.46 24.64
N THR A 117 9.38 -20.71 24.41
CA THR A 117 10.74 -21.08 24.79
C THR A 117 10.96 -21.18 26.30
N GLU A 118 10.39 -20.26 27.09
CA GLU A 118 10.45 -20.29 28.55
C GLU A 118 9.60 -21.43 29.13
N LEU A 119 8.43 -21.70 28.52
CA LEU A 119 7.61 -22.85 28.87
C LEU A 119 8.33 -24.18 28.59
N LEU A 120 9.03 -24.30 27.45
CA LEU A 120 9.82 -25.48 27.14
C LEU A 120 10.99 -25.69 28.11
N VAL A 121 11.63 -24.61 28.56
CA VAL A 121 12.67 -24.65 29.61
C VAL A 121 12.08 -25.11 30.94
N GLN A 122 10.94 -24.54 31.36
CA GLN A 122 10.26 -24.96 32.58
C GLN A 122 9.81 -26.43 32.52
N ILE A 123 9.28 -26.89 31.38
CA ILE A 123 8.91 -28.31 31.18
C ILE A 123 10.14 -29.22 31.27
N ARG A 124 11.26 -28.83 30.67
CA ARG A 124 12.52 -29.58 30.77
C ARG A 124 12.97 -29.72 32.23
N ASP A 125 12.96 -28.62 32.97
CA ASP A 125 13.44 -28.59 34.35
C ASP A 125 12.52 -29.41 35.27
N LEU A 126 11.19 -29.30 35.09
CA LEU A 126 10.20 -30.13 35.79
C LEU A 126 10.31 -31.63 35.47
N LEU A 127 10.73 -31.99 34.25
CA LEU A 127 10.98 -33.37 33.87
C LEU A 127 12.32 -33.89 34.40
N ALA A 128 13.32 -33.03 34.53
CA ALA A 128 14.61 -33.38 35.13
C ALA A 128 14.49 -33.67 36.64
N ASP A 129 13.66 -32.89 37.35
CA ASP A 129 13.36 -33.06 38.77
C ASP A 129 12.50 -34.30 39.08
N LYS A 130 11.88 -34.92 38.06
CA LYS A 130 11.01 -36.10 38.22
C LYS A 130 11.75 -37.44 38.11
N LYS A 131 13.09 -37.44 38.04
CA LYS A 131 13.96 -38.63 38.13
C LYS A 131 14.41 -38.88 39.55
#